data_AF-A0A0B1T6I7-F1
#
_entry.id   AF-A0A0B1T6I7-F1
#
_cell.length_a   1.000
_cell.length_b   1.000
_cell.length_c   1.000
_cell.angle_alpha   90.00
_cell.angle_beta   90.00
_cell.angle_gamma   90.00
#
_symmetry.space_group_name_H-M   'P 1'
#
loop_
_entity.id
_entity.type
_entity.pdbx_description
1 polymer ?
#
loop_
_entity_poly.entity_id
_entity_poly.type
_entity_poly.pdbx_seq_one_letter_code
_entity_poly.pdbx_strand_id
1 'polypeptide(L)'
;MKDAQNNTLQLALDTEKLKSSNLQLKVEELERANVEQRNCSQRLLSELSAKKDELRAKDEEIRLLHNAVVDLKGQIRVAVRVRPALGKELSVPVTHISYPGVTSIKLDQGKSAQTFEFQSVFGPNMTQARLFGEVEELILSCLHGYNVSIIAYGQTGSGKTFTMRGGEGDLQGVIPRAVKFLFQSKDKLSDLDWKFEFSASFLEVYNEEVYDLLAERKKLEVKIGSGSTVVDGLTLKEIADPNDIDTVLVMADRTRSTAATKCNEQSSRSHAVFELAIHGSNRTSGAVRHASLHLVDLAGSERVKDSGAEGDRFKEMTFINSALSNLQNCIRSQLNKSQHVPYRNSKLTMLLRDSLGAGNSKTMVIVALNPAITQVAETKRSLEFAQQMSLTKIGFARKQEQ
;
A
#
# COMPACT_ATOMS: atom_id res chain seq x y z
N MET A 1 -34.50 -2.67 92.67
CA MET A 1 -33.63 -1.87 91.76
C MET A 1 -32.49 -2.69 91.16
N LYS A 2 -31.72 -3.45 91.94
CA LYS A 2 -30.63 -4.31 91.42
C LYS A 2 -31.09 -5.39 90.43
N ASP A 3 -32.23 -6.05 90.68
CA ASP A 3 -32.73 -7.11 89.80
C ASP A 3 -33.24 -6.58 88.43
N ALA A 4 -33.81 -5.38 88.41
CA ALA A 4 -34.22 -4.72 87.18
C ALA A 4 -33.01 -4.28 86.33
N GLN A 5 -31.95 -3.79 86.97
CA GLN A 5 -30.68 -3.49 86.29
C GLN A 5 -30.00 -4.75 85.74
N ASN A 6 -29.99 -5.85 86.49
CA ASN A 6 -29.45 -7.13 86.03
C ASN A 6 -30.23 -7.70 84.84
N ASN A 7 -31.57 -7.66 84.87
CA ASN A 7 -32.39 -8.06 83.73
C ASN A 7 -32.14 -7.20 82.49
N THR A 8 -31.94 -5.89 82.66
CA THR A 8 -31.67 -4.98 81.53
C THR A 8 -30.29 -5.24 80.91
N LEU A 9 -29.28 -5.51 81.73
CA LEU A 9 -27.93 -5.91 81.30
C LEU A 9 -27.93 -7.26 80.58
N GLN A 10 -28.70 -8.22 81.09
CA GLN A 10 -28.84 -9.55 80.46
C GLN A 10 -29.50 -9.44 79.08
N LEU A 11 -30.58 -8.64 78.96
CA LEU A 11 -31.26 -8.41 77.68
C LEU A 11 -30.34 -7.72 76.66
N ALA A 12 -29.53 -6.76 77.10
CA ALA A 12 -28.55 -6.08 76.24
C ALA A 12 -27.44 -7.04 75.76
N LEU A 13 -26.95 -7.91 76.65
CA LEU A 13 -25.96 -8.93 76.31
C LEU A 13 -26.50 -9.93 75.28
N ASP A 14 -27.74 -10.38 75.44
CA ASP A 14 -28.38 -11.32 74.51
C ASP A 14 -28.63 -10.66 73.15
N THR A 15 -28.96 -9.36 73.14
CA THR A 15 -29.09 -8.57 71.89
C THR A 15 -27.76 -8.42 71.15
N GLU A 16 -26.66 -8.17 71.88
CA GLU A 16 -25.30 -8.12 71.32
C GLU A 16 -24.86 -9.48 70.76
N LYS A 17 -25.11 -10.58 71.49
CA LYS A 17 -24.83 -11.94 70.98
C LYS A 17 -25.58 -12.24 69.69
N LEU A 18 -26.85 -11.84 69.61
CA LEU A 18 -27.68 -12.04 68.42
C LEU A 18 -27.16 -11.21 67.23
N LYS A 19 -26.72 -9.96 67.47
CA LYS A 19 -26.04 -9.13 66.46
C LYS A 19 -24.73 -9.76 65.99
N SER A 20 -23.88 -10.23 66.92
CA SER A 20 -22.61 -10.88 66.60
C SER A 20 -22.82 -12.15 65.77
N SER A 21 -23.84 -12.96 66.10
CA SER A 21 -24.19 -14.16 65.34
C SER A 21 -24.70 -13.83 63.92
N ASN A 22 -25.56 -12.81 63.79
CA ASN A 22 -26.00 -12.32 62.48
C ASN A 22 -24.85 -11.76 61.63
N LEU A 23 -23.91 -11.05 62.26
CA LEU A 23 -22.69 -10.56 61.60
C LEU A 23 -21.81 -11.72 61.11
N GLN A 24 -21.62 -12.77 61.92
CA GLN A 24 -20.89 -13.97 61.49
C GLN A 24 -21.53 -14.63 60.27
N LEU A 25 -22.86 -14.82 60.27
CA LEU A 25 -23.58 -15.37 59.12
C LEU A 25 -23.40 -14.50 57.86
N LYS A 26 -23.47 -13.17 58.01
CA LYS A 26 -23.24 -12.22 56.91
C LYS A 26 -21.82 -12.33 56.34
N VAL A 27 -20.82 -12.51 57.19
CA VAL A 27 -19.42 -12.68 56.79
C VAL A 27 -19.26 -13.99 56.01
N GLU A 28 -19.81 -15.10 56.50
CA GLU A 28 -19.77 -16.40 55.80
C GLU A 28 -20.45 -16.34 54.43
N GLU A 29 -21.60 -15.65 54.31
CA GLU A 29 -22.27 -15.41 53.04
C GLU A 29 -21.40 -14.62 52.06
N LEU A 30 -20.77 -13.53 52.53
CA LEU A 30 -19.86 -12.71 51.71
C LEU A 30 -18.62 -13.48 51.28
N GLU A 31 -18.05 -14.31 52.16
CA GLU A 31 -16.90 -15.16 51.82
C GLU A 31 -17.25 -16.18 50.75
N ARG A 32 -18.41 -16.85 50.86
CA ARG A 32 -18.91 -17.76 49.81
C ARG A 32 -19.09 -17.04 48.47
N ALA A 33 -19.76 -15.89 48.48
CA ALA A 33 -19.97 -15.09 47.27
C ALA A 33 -18.64 -14.66 46.62
N ASN A 34 -17.64 -14.29 47.42
CA ASN A 34 -16.32 -13.89 46.92
C ASN A 34 -15.55 -15.08 46.31
N VAL A 35 -15.64 -16.27 46.92
CA VAL A 35 -15.07 -17.50 46.35
C VAL A 35 -15.76 -17.86 45.02
N GLU A 36 -17.09 -17.79 44.96
CA GLU A 36 -17.84 -18.01 43.72
C GLU A 36 -17.47 -17.02 42.62
N GLN A 37 -17.36 -15.73 42.97
CA GLN A 37 -16.96 -14.68 42.05
C GLN A 37 -15.53 -14.91 41.52
N ARG A 38 -14.58 -15.30 42.38
CA ARG A 38 -13.21 -15.63 41.96
C ARG A 38 -13.18 -16.85 41.04
N ASN A 39 -13.92 -17.90 41.37
CA ASN A 39 -14.02 -19.09 40.54
C ASN A 39 -14.68 -18.81 39.18
N CYS A 40 -15.67 -17.91 39.14
CA CYS A 40 -16.27 -17.43 37.91
C CYS A 40 -15.27 -16.62 37.07
N SER A 41 -14.58 -15.66 37.69
CA SER A 41 -13.56 -14.85 37.03
C SER A 41 -12.42 -15.69 36.45
N GLN A 42 -11.95 -16.70 37.19
CA GLN A 42 -10.88 -17.58 36.74
C GLN A 42 -11.32 -18.45 35.55
N ARG A 43 -12.57 -18.95 35.56
CA ARG A 43 -13.15 -19.65 34.41
C ARG A 43 -13.25 -18.76 33.18
N LEU A 44 -13.78 -17.55 33.33
CA LEU A 44 -13.89 -16.57 32.24
C LEU A 44 -12.53 -16.20 31.65
N LEU A 45 -11.50 -16.01 32.49
CA LEU A 45 -10.14 -15.74 32.02
C LEU A 45 -9.54 -16.92 31.23
N SER A 46 -9.79 -18.15 31.68
CA SER A 46 -9.37 -19.36 30.97
C SER A 46 -10.06 -19.49 29.61
N GLU A 47 -11.38 -19.30 29.57
CA GLU A 47 -12.15 -19.32 28.33
C GLU A 47 -11.71 -18.23 27.36
N LEU A 48 -11.46 -17.01 27.86
CA LEU A 48 -10.96 -15.89 27.07
C LEU A 48 -9.58 -16.20 26.47
N SER A 49 -8.68 -16.81 27.26
CA SER A 49 -7.35 -17.23 26.77
C SER A 49 -7.48 -18.25 25.64
N ALA A 50 -8.29 -19.30 25.84
CA ALA A 50 -8.52 -20.32 24.83
C ALA A 50 -9.13 -19.74 23.54
N LYS A 51 -10.06 -18.78 23.67
CA LYS A 51 -10.65 -18.09 22.52
C LYS A 51 -9.64 -17.20 21.78
N LYS A 52 -8.71 -16.57 22.49
CA LYS A 52 -7.61 -15.82 21.87
C LYS A 52 -6.67 -16.75 21.08
N ASP A 53 -6.33 -17.92 21.61
CA ASP A 53 -5.52 -18.90 20.90
C ASP A 53 -6.20 -19.40 19.61
N GLU A 54 -7.51 -19.68 19.68
CA GLU A 54 -8.32 -20.04 18.50
C GLU A 54 -8.30 -18.92 17.44
N LEU A 55 -8.43 -17.66 17.87
CA LEU A 55 -8.40 -16.50 16.96
C LEU A 55 -7.03 -16.31 16.31
N ARG A 56 -5.93 -16.51 17.06
CA ARG A 56 -4.56 -16.49 16.52
C ARG A 56 -4.34 -17.56 15.47
N ALA A 57 -4.83 -18.78 15.70
CA ALA A 57 -4.73 -19.87 14.73
C ALA A 57 -5.50 -19.56 13.44
N LYS A 58 -6.71 -19.00 13.55
CA LYS A 58 -7.51 -18.56 12.40
C LYS A 58 -6.86 -17.41 11.63
N ASP A 59 -6.20 -16.47 12.32
CA ASP A 59 -5.46 -15.38 11.66
C ASP A 59 -4.32 -15.92 10.78
N GLU A 60 -3.56 -16.91 11.27
CA GLU A 60 -2.52 -17.54 10.45
C GLU A 60 -3.11 -18.27 9.23
N GLU A 61 -4.24 -18.96 9.39
CA GLU A 61 -4.96 -19.59 8.26
C GLU A 61 -5.46 -18.55 7.24
N ILE A 62 -6.05 -17.45 7.70
CA ILE A 62 -6.48 -16.33 6.84
C ILE A 62 -5.29 -15.77 6.06
N ARG A 63 -4.12 -15.63 6.69
CA ARG A 63 -2.90 -15.15 6.02
C ARG A 63 -2.44 -16.09 4.92
N LEU A 64 -2.46 -17.41 5.17
CA LEU A 64 -2.09 -18.43 4.20
C LEU A 64 -3.06 -18.43 3.01
N LEU A 65 -4.37 -18.40 3.28
CA LEU A 65 -5.41 -18.34 2.26
C LEU A 65 -5.32 -17.05 1.43
N HIS A 66 -5.12 -15.90 2.10
CA HIS A 66 -4.91 -14.62 1.44
C HIS A 66 -3.71 -14.68 0.50
N ASN A 67 -2.59 -15.25 0.95
CA ASN A 67 -1.42 -15.40 0.09
C ASN A 67 -1.70 -16.30 -1.12
N ALA A 68 -2.35 -17.44 -0.91
CA ALA A 68 -2.70 -18.36 -1.99
C ALA A 68 -3.62 -17.69 -3.04
N VAL A 69 -4.66 -16.97 -2.60
CA VAL A 69 -5.56 -16.22 -3.50
C VAL A 69 -4.79 -15.16 -4.28
N VAL A 70 -3.90 -14.43 -3.60
CA VAL A 70 -3.11 -13.37 -4.23
C VAL A 70 -2.12 -13.94 -5.25
N ASP A 71 -1.48 -15.07 -4.95
CA ASP A 71 -0.53 -15.73 -5.87
C ASP A 71 -1.25 -16.33 -7.08
N LEU A 72 -2.46 -16.89 -6.90
CA LEU A 72 -3.30 -17.40 -8.00
C LEU A 72 -3.72 -16.31 -8.98
N LYS A 73 -3.94 -15.07 -8.51
CA LYS A 73 -4.22 -13.90 -9.37
C LYS A 73 -2.97 -13.42 -10.13
N GLY A 74 -1.79 -13.99 -9.87
CA GLY A 74 -0.53 -13.66 -10.54
C GLY A 74 0.29 -12.60 -9.81
N GLN A 75 1.62 -12.71 -9.95
CA GLN A 75 2.59 -11.80 -9.33
C GLN A 75 2.61 -10.41 -9.95
N ILE A 76 2.51 -10.32 -11.28
CA ILE A 76 2.35 -9.05 -11.98
C ILE A 76 0.91 -8.99 -12.48
N ARG A 77 0.17 -8.03 -11.93
CA ARG A 77 -1.19 -7.70 -12.36
C ARG A 77 -1.16 -6.39 -13.10
N VAL A 78 -2.02 -6.28 -14.11
CA VAL A 78 -2.14 -5.07 -14.91
C VAL A 78 -3.58 -4.61 -14.89
N ALA A 79 -3.79 -3.37 -14.46
CA ALA A 79 -5.04 -2.66 -14.55
C ALA A 79 -4.91 -1.47 -15.50
N VAL A 80 -5.97 -1.16 -16.23
CA VAL A 80 -6.03 0.02 -17.10
C VAL A 80 -6.99 1.03 -16.51
N ARG A 81 -6.62 2.31 -16.52
CA ARG A 81 -7.47 3.40 -16.07
C ARG A 81 -7.55 4.49 -17.13
N VAL A 82 -8.76 4.78 -17.60
CA VAL A 82 -9.03 5.93 -18.48
C VAL A 82 -9.56 7.08 -17.63
N ARG A 83 -8.90 8.24 -17.68
CA ARG A 83 -9.38 9.43 -16.95
C ARG A 83 -10.62 10.05 -17.62
N PRO A 84 -11.43 10.85 -16.91
CA PRO A 84 -12.42 11.73 -17.56
C PRO A 84 -11.78 12.66 -18.58
N ALA A 85 -12.54 13.06 -19.60
CA ALA A 85 -12.16 14.16 -20.50
C ALA A 85 -12.14 15.49 -19.72
N LEU A 86 -11.19 16.37 -20.03
CA LEU A 86 -10.97 17.63 -19.30
C LEU A 86 -10.97 18.84 -20.24
N GLY A 87 -11.53 19.96 -19.77
CA GLY A 87 -11.47 21.25 -20.47
C GLY A 87 -11.97 21.17 -21.92
N LYS A 88 -11.09 21.51 -22.88
CA LYS A 88 -11.42 21.50 -24.33
C LYS A 88 -11.68 20.10 -24.89
N GLU A 89 -11.33 19.03 -24.18
CA GLU A 89 -11.62 17.66 -24.61
C GLU A 89 -13.12 17.34 -24.48
N LEU A 90 -13.86 18.05 -23.61
CA LEU A 90 -15.29 17.83 -23.38
C LEU A 90 -16.15 18.14 -24.61
N SER A 91 -15.69 19.00 -25.50
CA SER A 91 -16.40 19.33 -26.74
C SER A 91 -16.26 18.25 -27.83
N VAL A 92 -15.40 17.26 -27.63
CA VAL A 92 -15.15 16.18 -28.60
C VAL A 92 -15.60 14.85 -28.00
N PRO A 93 -16.61 14.17 -28.57
CA PRO A 93 -17.07 12.90 -28.04
C PRO A 93 -16.01 11.81 -28.20
N VAL A 94 -15.81 11.02 -27.14
CA VAL A 94 -14.89 9.88 -27.11
C VAL A 94 -15.60 8.65 -27.70
N THR A 95 -15.53 8.47 -29.01
CA THR A 95 -16.18 7.34 -29.72
C THR A 95 -15.25 6.17 -30.02
N HIS A 96 -13.93 6.39 -29.93
CA HIS A 96 -12.91 5.43 -30.29
C HIS A 96 -12.50 4.48 -29.15
N ILE A 97 -12.95 4.73 -27.92
CA ILE A 97 -12.73 3.85 -26.77
C ILE A 97 -14.07 3.31 -26.31
N SER A 98 -14.17 1.99 -26.14
CA SER A 98 -15.33 1.35 -25.54
C SER A 98 -14.89 0.30 -24.52
N TYR A 99 -15.82 -0.08 -23.64
CA TYR A 99 -15.58 -1.00 -22.52
C TYR A 99 -16.52 -2.20 -22.66
N PRO A 100 -16.16 -3.23 -23.47
CA PRO A 100 -17.02 -4.40 -23.68
C PRO A 100 -17.30 -5.20 -22.39
N GLY A 101 -16.49 -5.04 -21.36
CA GLY A 101 -16.64 -5.66 -20.05
C GLY A 101 -15.73 -5.00 -19.02
N VAL A 102 -15.79 -5.48 -17.77
CA VAL A 102 -14.99 -4.92 -16.66
C VAL A 102 -13.49 -5.22 -16.76
N THR A 103 -13.11 -6.17 -17.61
CA THR A 103 -11.72 -6.58 -17.88
C THR A 103 -11.26 -6.22 -19.29
N SER A 104 -12.13 -5.63 -20.12
CA SER A 104 -11.87 -5.45 -21.54
C SER A 104 -11.99 -4.00 -21.97
N ILE A 105 -11.02 -3.53 -22.77
CA ILE A 105 -11.04 -2.22 -23.42
C ILE A 105 -10.85 -2.39 -24.92
N LYS A 106 -11.69 -1.74 -25.71
CA LYS A 106 -11.62 -1.77 -27.18
C LYS A 106 -11.24 -0.39 -27.70
N LEU A 107 -10.19 -0.36 -28.52
CA LEU A 107 -9.71 0.84 -29.21
C LEU A 107 -10.01 0.72 -30.71
N ASP A 108 -10.80 1.66 -31.23
CA ASP A 108 -11.18 1.74 -32.65
C ASP A 108 -10.45 2.89 -33.34
N GLN A 109 -9.58 2.58 -34.30
CA GLN A 109 -8.83 3.56 -35.07
C GLN A 109 -9.47 3.86 -36.44
N GLY A 110 -10.73 3.46 -36.64
CA GLY A 110 -11.48 3.58 -37.90
C GLY A 110 -11.09 2.53 -38.95
N LYS A 111 -9.79 2.30 -39.16
CA LYS A 111 -9.27 1.25 -40.07
C LYS A 111 -9.16 -0.13 -39.41
N SER A 112 -9.03 -0.16 -38.09
CA SER A 112 -8.86 -1.38 -37.31
C SER A 112 -9.36 -1.15 -35.90
N ALA A 113 -10.04 -2.14 -35.34
CA ALA A 113 -10.41 -2.15 -33.93
C ALA A 113 -9.69 -3.31 -33.22
N GLN A 114 -9.14 -3.03 -32.05
CA GLN A 114 -8.43 -4.01 -31.24
C GLN A 114 -9.00 -4.02 -29.82
N THR A 115 -9.29 -5.21 -29.32
CA THR A 115 -9.71 -5.43 -27.92
C THR A 115 -8.53 -5.94 -27.12
N PHE A 116 -8.34 -5.38 -25.94
CA PHE A 116 -7.32 -5.76 -24.97
C PHE A 116 -8.01 -6.25 -23.70
N GLU A 117 -7.43 -7.25 -23.05
CA GLU A 117 -7.91 -7.84 -21.81
C GLU A 117 -6.88 -7.67 -20.69
N PHE A 118 -7.36 -7.29 -19.51
CA PHE A 118 -6.57 -6.98 -18.33
C PHE A 118 -7.25 -7.50 -17.06
N GLN A 119 -6.57 -7.39 -15.91
CA GLN A 119 -7.14 -7.76 -14.61
C GLN A 119 -8.39 -6.92 -14.30
N SER A 120 -8.33 -5.63 -14.64
CA SER A 120 -9.43 -4.68 -14.46
C SER A 120 -9.26 -3.49 -15.40
N VAL A 121 -10.38 -2.96 -15.87
CA VAL A 121 -10.46 -1.75 -16.69
C VAL A 121 -11.37 -0.73 -16.02
N PHE A 122 -10.77 0.39 -15.62
CA PHE A 122 -11.44 1.52 -15.00
C PHE A 122 -11.80 2.57 -16.05
N GLY A 123 -13.10 2.72 -16.32
CA GLY A 123 -13.62 3.80 -17.16
C GLY A 123 -13.59 5.17 -16.48
N PRO A 124 -13.91 6.25 -17.22
CA PRO A 124 -13.79 7.63 -16.74
C PRO A 124 -14.62 7.93 -15.48
N ASN A 125 -15.75 7.24 -15.30
CA ASN A 125 -16.66 7.49 -14.17
C ASN A 125 -16.29 6.71 -12.90
N MET A 126 -15.20 5.92 -12.91
CA MET A 126 -14.80 5.12 -11.76
C MET A 126 -13.98 5.95 -10.75
N THR A 127 -14.36 5.86 -9.49
CA THR A 127 -13.80 6.67 -8.40
C THR A 127 -12.43 6.16 -7.92
N GLN A 128 -11.71 7.01 -7.19
CA GLN A 128 -10.46 6.63 -6.50
C GLN A 128 -10.67 5.47 -5.52
N ALA A 129 -11.80 5.48 -4.80
CA ALA A 129 -12.15 4.41 -3.86
C ALA A 129 -12.36 3.08 -4.56
N ARG A 130 -13.02 3.07 -5.73
CA ARG A 130 -13.22 1.84 -6.51
C ARG A 130 -11.90 1.26 -7.01
N LEU A 131 -10.98 2.13 -7.47
CA LEU A 131 -9.64 1.70 -7.86
C LEU A 131 -8.84 1.18 -6.65
N PHE A 132 -8.95 1.83 -5.50
CA PHE A 132 -8.27 1.39 -4.29
C PHE A 132 -8.69 -0.02 -3.86
N GLY A 133 -9.98 -0.35 -3.95
CA GLY A 133 -10.47 -1.70 -3.64
C GLY A 133 -9.83 -2.82 -4.47
N GLU A 134 -9.32 -2.54 -5.67
CA GLU A 134 -8.61 -3.52 -6.50
C GLU A 134 -7.17 -3.78 -6.02
N VAL A 135 -6.56 -2.82 -5.32
CA VAL A 135 -5.19 -2.93 -4.79
C VAL A 135 -5.13 -3.18 -3.29
N GLU A 136 -6.27 -3.10 -2.60
CA GLU A 136 -6.40 -3.27 -1.15
C GLU A 136 -5.84 -4.61 -0.66
N GLU A 137 -6.22 -5.72 -1.31
CA GLU A 137 -5.71 -7.06 -0.98
C GLU A 137 -4.19 -7.18 -1.17
N LEU A 138 -3.66 -6.50 -2.20
CA LEU A 138 -2.21 -6.48 -2.42
C LEU A 138 -1.53 -5.76 -1.25
N ILE A 139 -1.99 -4.54 -0.93
CA ILE A 139 -1.46 -3.72 0.17
C ILE A 139 -1.53 -4.47 1.50
N LEU A 140 -2.62 -5.18 1.78
CA LEU A 140 -2.77 -5.98 3.00
C LEU A 140 -1.67 -7.04 3.16
N SER A 141 -1.14 -7.56 2.05
CA SER A 141 -0.04 -8.53 2.07
C SER A 141 1.22 -7.99 2.74
N CYS A 142 1.39 -6.67 2.84
CA CYS A 142 2.51 -6.09 3.58
C CYS A 142 2.46 -6.42 5.08
N LEU A 143 1.27 -6.43 5.70
CA LEU A 143 1.12 -6.84 7.09
C LEU A 143 1.37 -8.34 7.31
N HIS A 144 1.45 -9.11 6.22
CA HIS A 144 1.80 -10.54 6.24
C HIS A 144 3.30 -10.77 6.00
N GLY A 145 4.09 -9.71 5.75
CA GLY A 145 5.53 -9.79 5.51
C GLY A 145 5.93 -9.97 4.04
N TYR A 146 5.09 -9.52 3.09
CA TYR A 146 5.40 -9.54 1.66
C TYR A 146 5.61 -8.13 1.13
N ASN A 147 6.63 -7.96 0.27
CA ASN A 147 6.82 -6.69 -0.43
C ASN A 147 5.72 -6.51 -1.47
N VAL A 148 5.27 -5.27 -1.63
CA VAL A 148 4.20 -4.93 -2.59
C VAL A 148 4.63 -3.72 -3.37
N SER A 149 4.34 -3.72 -4.67
CA SER A 149 4.66 -2.61 -5.55
C SER A 149 3.44 -2.22 -6.38
N ILE A 150 3.04 -0.95 -6.32
CA ILE A 150 1.99 -0.40 -7.18
C ILE A 150 2.62 0.67 -8.05
N ILE A 151 2.56 0.50 -9.36
CA ILE A 151 3.25 1.35 -10.33
C ILE A 151 2.23 2.01 -11.25
N ALA A 152 2.23 3.34 -11.32
CA ALA A 152 1.45 4.11 -12.28
C ALA A 152 2.29 4.39 -13.53
N TYR A 153 1.80 3.97 -14.68
CA TYR A 153 2.46 4.13 -15.98
C TYR A 153 1.53 4.82 -16.99
N GLY A 154 2.09 5.54 -17.96
CA GLY A 154 1.36 6.17 -19.05
C GLY A 154 1.91 7.55 -19.41
N GLN A 155 1.33 8.18 -20.40
CA GLN A 155 1.78 9.48 -20.89
C GLN A 155 1.52 10.63 -19.90
N THR A 156 2.20 11.75 -20.10
CA THR A 156 1.91 13.00 -19.39
C THR A 156 0.45 13.41 -19.58
N GLY A 157 -0.18 13.85 -18.48
CA GLY A 157 -1.59 14.22 -18.46
C GLY A 157 -2.58 13.05 -18.49
N SER A 158 -2.15 11.79 -18.41
CA SER A 158 -3.08 10.65 -18.37
C SER A 158 -3.68 10.35 -17.00
N GLY A 159 -3.19 10.98 -15.93
CA GLY A 159 -3.71 10.83 -14.57
C GLY A 159 -2.91 9.91 -13.65
N LYS A 160 -1.62 9.65 -13.93
CA LYS A 160 -0.72 8.87 -13.05
C LYS A 160 -0.62 9.46 -11.63
N THR A 161 -0.19 10.72 -11.52
CA THR A 161 -0.09 11.44 -10.24
C THR A 161 -1.44 11.55 -9.54
N PHE A 162 -2.53 11.77 -10.28
CA PHE A 162 -3.88 11.75 -9.71
C PHE A 162 -4.26 10.37 -9.17
N THR A 163 -3.83 9.28 -9.80
CA THR A 163 -4.04 7.93 -9.29
C THR A 163 -3.28 7.70 -7.98
N MET A 164 -2.00 8.09 -7.93
CA MET A 164 -1.14 7.82 -6.77
C MET A 164 -1.42 8.75 -5.59
N ARG A 165 -1.57 10.05 -5.85
CA ARG A 165 -1.67 11.08 -4.81
C ARG A 165 -3.09 11.58 -4.66
N GLY A 166 -3.74 11.81 -5.80
CA GLY A 166 -5.11 12.30 -5.85
C GLY A 166 -5.25 13.76 -5.44
N GLY A 167 -6.46 14.12 -5.03
CA GLY A 167 -6.79 15.40 -4.40
C GLY A 167 -7.23 15.22 -2.96
N GLU A 168 -8.01 16.15 -2.45
CA GLU A 168 -8.55 16.11 -1.08
C GLU A 168 -9.81 15.25 -0.96
N GLY A 169 -10.16 14.85 0.27
CA GLY A 169 -11.36 14.08 0.57
C GLY A 169 -11.49 12.79 -0.26
N ASP A 170 -12.61 12.61 -0.95
CA ASP A 170 -12.86 11.43 -1.77
C ASP A 170 -11.95 11.30 -2.99
N LEU A 171 -11.24 12.37 -3.36
CA LEU A 171 -10.29 12.37 -4.46
C LEU A 171 -8.90 11.86 -4.04
N GLN A 172 -8.66 11.57 -2.77
CA GLN A 172 -7.40 11.00 -2.29
C GLN A 172 -7.00 9.75 -3.10
N GLY A 173 -5.72 9.67 -3.47
CA GLY A 173 -5.16 8.60 -4.29
C GLY A 173 -4.74 7.37 -3.49
N VAL A 174 -3.99 6.49 -4.16
CA VAL A 174 -3.52 5.23 -3.57
C VAL A 174 -2.63 5.45 -2.35
N ILE A 175 -1.70 6.41 -2.35
CA ILE A 175 -0.76 6.66 -1.24
C ILE A 175 -1.47 6.99 0.08
N PRO A 176 -2.25 8.07 0.18
CA PRO A 176 -2.92 8.40 1.44
C PRO A 176 -3.93 7.33 1.87
N ARG A 177 -4.63 6.68 0.92
CA ARG A 177 -5.57 5.59 1.22
C ARG A 177 -4.85 4.34 1.74
N ALA A 178 -3.68 3.99 1.19
CA ALA A 178 -2.90 2.83 1.60
C ALA A 178 -2.43 2.96 3.05
N VAL A 179 -1.91 4.13 3.44
CA VAL A 179 -1.50 4.38 4.82
C VAL A 179 -2.69 4.27 5.76
N LYS A 180 -3.79 4.98 5.49
CA LYS A 180 -5.01 4.92 6.30
C LYS A 180 -5.55 3.49 6.45
N PHE A 181 -5.58 2.73 5.36
CA PHE A 181 -6.01 1.34 5.34
C PHE A 181 -5.11 0.42 6.18
N LEU A 182 -3.78 0.58 6.07
CA LEU A 182 -2.83 -0.21 6.85
C LEU A 182 -2.94 0.09 8.35
N PHE A 183 -3.18 1.35 8.72
CA PHE A 183 -3.47 1.73 10.11
C PHE A 183 -4.73 1.03 10.65
N GLN A 184 -5.85 1.16 9.94
CA GLN A 184 -7.09 0.46 10.31
C GLN A 184 -6.91 -1.06 10.39
N SER A 185 -6.07 -1.63 9.53
CA SER A 185 -5.81 -3.06 9.48
C SER A 185 -4.90 -3.51 10.64
N LYS A 186 -3.86 -2.74 10.99
CA LYS A 186 -2.99 -3.08 12.14
C LYS A 186 -3.73 -3.00 13.47
N ASP A 187 -4.69 -2.08 13.61
CA ASP A 187 -5.44 -1.92 14.86
C ASP A 187 -6.27 -3.18 15.16
N LYS A 188 -6.88 -3.78 14.13
CA LYS A 188 -7.57 -5.08 14.23
C LYS A 188 -6.62 -6.22 14.63
N LEU A 189 -5.35 -6.13 14.25
CA LEU A 189 -4.34 -7.14 14.59
C LEU A 189 -3.74 -6.94 15.99
N SER A 190 -3.94 -5.79 16.63
CA SER A 190 -3.44 -5.57 18.00
C SER A 190 -4.14 -6.46 19.02
N ASP A 191 -5.39 -6.85 18.78
CA ASP A 191 -6.14 -7.82 19.60
C ASP A 191 -5.50 -9.22 19.56
N LEU A 192 -4.64 -9.47 18.57
CA LEU A 192 -3.86 -10.68 18.33
C LEU A 192 -2.38 -10.52 18.68
N ASP A 193 -2.06 -9.54 19.54
CA ASP A 193 -0.72 -9.27 20.07
C ASP A 193 0.32 -8.82 19.03
N TRP A 194 -0.12 -8.41 17.84
CA TRP A 194 0.74 -7.77 16.86
C TRP A 194 0.95 -6.29 17.16
N LYS A 195 2.20 -5.84 17.06
CA LYS A 195 2.59 -4.44 17.01
C LYS A 195 3.21 -4.15 15.65
N PHE A 196 2.71 -3.13 14.97
CA PHE A 196 3.25 -2.65 13.69
C PHE A 196 3.79 -1.23 13.81
N GLU A 197 4.97 -1.01 13.26
CA GLU A 197 5.68 0.25 13.14
C GLU A 197 5.89 0.58 11.66
N PHE A 198 5.69 1.85 11.30
CA PHE A 198 5.74 2.31 9.92
C PHE A 198 6.73 3.46 9.77
N SER A 199 7.52 3.43 8.70
CA SER A 199 8.44 4.50 8.33
C SER A 199 8.30 4.79 6.84
N ALA A 200 8.14 6.06 6.48
CA ALA A 200 8.01 6.51 5.11
C ALA A 200 9.32 7.12 4.58
N SER A 201 9.63 6.84 3.33
CA SER A 201 10.61 7.57 2.54
C SER A 201 9.98 8.02 1.22
N PHE A 202 10.54 9.06 0.63
CA PHE A 202 10.09 9.54 -0.66
C PHE A 202 11.27 10.05 -1.48
N LEU A 203 11.51 9.44 -2.64
CA LEU A 203 12.59 9.83 -3.53
C LEU A 203 12.10 10.17 -4.94
N GLU A 204 12.93 10.92 -5.65
CA GLU A 204 12.78 11.27 -7.05
C GLU A 204 13.95 10.70 -7.85
N VAL A 205 13.66 10.03 -8.97
CA VAL A 205 14.66 9.72 -10.00
C VAL A 205 14.48 10.72 -11.12
N TYR A 206 15.50 11.55 -11.34
CA TYR A 206 15.53 12.57 -12.39
C TYR A 206 16.90 12.55 -13.06
N ASN A 207 16.90 12.39 -14.38
CA ASN A 207 18.14 12.35 -15.19
C ASN A 207 19.17 11.31 -14.70
N GLU A 208 18.72 10.07 -14.41
CA GLU A 208 19.54 8.96 -13.86
C GLU A 208 20.21 9.25 -12.50
N GLU A 209 19.74 10.27 -11.81
CA GLU A 209 20.17 10.64 -10.46
C GLU A 209 19.01 10.47 -9.48
N VAL A 210 19.33 10.11 -8.23
CA VAL A 210 18.34 9.87 -7.18
C VAL A 210 18.43 10.99 -6.14
N TYR A 211 17.27 11.53 -5.77
CA TYR A 211 17.16 12.65 -4.83
C TYR A 211 16.16 12.35 -3.73
N ASP A 212 16.50 12.72 -2.50
CA ASP A 212 15.61 12.63 -1.35
C ASP A 212 14.59 13.77 -1.33
N LEU A 213 13.30 13.46 -1.45
CA LEU A 213 12.24 14.48 -1.42
C LEU A 213 11.91 14.97 0.00
N LEU A 214 12.37 14.26 1.04
CA LEU A 214 12.17 14.59 2.45
C LEU A 214 13.38 15.31 3.07
N ALA A 215 14.52 15.39 2.37
CA ALA A 215 15.72 16.10 2.79
C ALA A 215 16.22 17.06 1.70
N GLU A 216 15.41 18.08 1.38
CA GLU A 216 15.78 19.20 0.50
C GLU A 216 16.40 18.79 -0.85
N ARG A 217 15.94 17.67 -1.43
CA ARG A 217 16.45 17.15 -2.70
C ARG A 217 17.94 16.78 -2.65
N LYS A 218 18.42 16.28 -1.51
CA LYS A 218 19.77 15.73 -1.36
C LYS A 218 19.99 14.59 -2.36
N LYS A 219 21.07 14.66 -3.15
CA LYS A 219 21.46 13.58 -4.08
C LYS A 219 21.94 12.36 -3.29
N LEU A 220 21.49 11.18 -3.69
CA LEU A 220 21.76 9.90 -3.04
C LEU A 220 22.40 8.89 -4.00
N GLU A 221 23.13 7.93 -3.44
CA GLU A 221 23.71 6.82 -4.19
C GLU A 221 22.88 5.55 -4.07
N VAL A 222 22.60 4.91 -5.20
CA VAL A 222 21.91 3.62 -5.26
C VAL A 222 22.93 2.50 -5.42
N LYS A 223 22.89 1.53 -4.51
CA LYS A 223 23.73 0.33 -4.50
C LYS A 223 22.85 -0.92 -4.60
N ILE A 224 23.23 -1.89 -5.44
CA ILE A 224 22.60 -3.22 -5.44
C ILE A 224 23.37 -4.10 -4.47
N GLY A 225 22.73 -4.50 -3.37
CA GLY A 225 23.26 -5.47 -2.43
C GLY A 225 23.12 -6.92 -2.91
N SER A 226 23.49 -7.87 -2.06
CA SER A 226 23.42 -9.31 -2.33
C SER A 226 21.99 -9.88 -2.44
N GLY A 227 20.97 -9.08 -2.11
CA GLY A 227 19.55 -9.50 -2.13
C GLY A 227 18.59 -8.40 -2.59
N SER A 228 18.78 -7.16 -2.15
CA SER A 228 17.91 -6.01 -2.42
C SER A 228 18.68 -4.76 -2.86
N THR A 229 17.97 -3.77 -3.39
CA THR A 229 18.52 -2.45 -3.71
C THR A 229 18.47 -1.56 -2.47
N VAL A 230 19.59 -0.93 -2.13
CA VAL A 230 19.72 -0.02 -0.98
C VAL A 230 20.07 1.37 -1.47
N VAL A 231 19.39 2.37 -0.92
CA VAL A 231 19.67 3.79 -1.16
C VAL A 231 20.32 4.36 0.10
N ASP A 232 21.60 4.69 -0.01
CA ASP A 232 22.41 5.12 1.13
C ASP A 232 22.04 6.55 1.54
N GLY A 233 21.77 6.75 2.84
CA GLY A 233 21.40 8.06 3.38
C GLY A 233 20.00 8.57 3.03
N LEU A 234 19.09 7.69 2.56
CA LEU A 234 17.68 8.02 2.35
C LEU A 234 16.98 8.28 3.68
N THR A 235 16.27 9.41 3.77
CA THR A 235 15.56 9.83 4.98
C THR A 235 14.35 8.93 5.23
N LEU A 236 14.28 8.39 6.44
CA LEU A 236 13.14 7.62 6.95
C LEU A 236 12.41 8.47 7.99
N LYS A 237 11.13 8.76 7.74
CA LYS A 237 10.26 9.48 8.66
C LYS A 237 9.27 8.52 9.29
N GLU A 238 9.27 8.43 10.61
CA GLU A 238 8.29 7.63 11.34
C GLU A 238 6.86 8.13 11.07
N ILE A 239 5.93 7.19 10.87
CA ILE A 239 4.50 7.45 10.68
C ILE A 239 3.78 6.82 11.88
N ALA A 240 3.45 7.65 12.86
CA ALA A 240 2.81 7.22 14.11
C ALA A 240 1.29 7.36 14.04
N ASP A 241 0.81 8.32 13.24
CA ASP A 241 -0.60 8.59 12.98
C ASP A 241 -0.88 8.55 11.46
N PRO A 242 -2.06 8.06 11.01
CA PRO A 242 -2.38 8.04 9.59
C PRO A 242 -2.40 9.42 8.93
N ASN A 243 -2.56 10.52 9.67
CA ASN A 243 -2.51 11.88 9.15
C ASN A 243 -1.07 12.39 8.93
N ASP A 244 -0.05 11.72 9.48
CA ASP A 244 1.36 12.09 9.23
C ASP A 244 1.73 12.00 7.74
N ILE A 245 1.00 11.15 6.99
CA ILE A 245 1.20 11.01 5.53
C ILE A 245 0.98 12.33 4.79
N ASP A 246 0.02 13.16 5.22
CA ASP A 246 -0.27 14.42 4.57
C ASP A 246 0.93 15.37 4.72
N THR A 247 1.61 15.33 5.87
CA THR A 247 2.85 16.09 6.10
C THR A 247 3.99 15.61 5.20
N VAL A 248 4.15 14.30 5.00
CA VAL A 248 5.14 13.72 4.09
C VAL A 248 4.87 14.14 2.64
N LEU A 249 3.61 14.07 2.21
CA LEU A 249 3.20 14.45 0.86
C LEU A 249 3.41 15.95 0.60
N VAL A 250 3.05 16.82 1.56
CA VAL A 250 3.26 18.27 1.46
C VAL A 250 4.75 18.61 1.41
N MET A 251 5.59 17.93 2.21
CA MET A 251 7.04 18.12 2.18
C MET A 251 7.61 17.77 0.80
N ALA A 252 7.26 16.60 0.27
CA ALA A 252 7.69 16.18 -1.05
C ALA A 252 7.20 17.12 -2.16
N ASP A 253 5.96 17.64 -2.06
CA ASP A 253 5.44 18.65 -2.99
C ASP A 253 6.25 19.93 -2.99
N ARG A 254 6.59 20.44 -1.81
CA ARG A 254 7.40 21.66 -1.68
C ARG A 254 8.78 21.46 -2.29
N THR A 255 9.42 20.32 -2.03
CA THR A 255 10.71 19.96 -2.61
C THR A 255 10.64 19.85 -4.14
N ARG A 256 9.59 19.25 -4.68
CA ARG A 256 9.39 19.17 -6.15
C ARG A 256 9.05 20.53 -6.77
N SER A 257 8.23 21.33 -6.11
CA SER A 257 7.80 22.64 -6.61
C SER A 257 8.96 23.64 -6.68
N THR A 258 9.78 23.69 -5.63
CA THR A 258 10.98 24.54 -5.58
C THR A 258 12.00 24.16 -6.66
N ALA A 259 12.10 22.86 -6.99
CA ALA A 259 12.90 22.38 -8.11
C ALA A 259 12.29 22.75 -9.48
N ALA A 260 10.96 22.62 -9.64
CA ALA A 260 10.25 22.94 -10.87
C ALA A 260 10.31 24.43 -11.23
N THR A 261 10.25 25.35 -10.25
CA THR A 261 10.47 26.78 -10.49
C THR A 261 11.88 27.10 -11.02
N LYS A 262 12.85 26.20 -10.81
CA LYS A 262 14.21 26.31 -11.36
C LYS A 262 14.36 25.63 -12.73
N CYS A 263 13.49 24.68 -13.11
CA CYS A 263 13.69 23.80 -14.30
C CYS A 263 12.47 23.54 -15.23
N ASN A 264 11.34 24.26 -15.11
CA ASN A 264 10.04 23.97 -15.77
C ASN A 264 9.35 22.69 -15.25
N GLU A 265 8.10 22.45 -15.70
CA GLU A 265 7.15 21.41 -15.29
C GLU A 265 7.80 20.01 -15.10
N GLN A 266 8.29 19.75 -13.88
CA GLN A 266 9.20 18.65 -13.57
C GLN A 266 8.47 17.33 -13.29
N SER A 267 7.18 17.38 -12.94
CA SER A 267 6.43 16.18 -12.52
C SER A 267 6.17 15.18 -13.63
N SER A 268 6.12 15.64 -14.89
CA SER A 268 6.04 14.79 -16.09
C SER A 268 7.37 14.12 -16.45
N ARG A 269 8.47 14.59 -15.87
CA ARG A 269 9.85 14.30 -16.28
C ARG A 269 10.68 13.57 -15.24
N SER A 270 10.11 13.29 -14.07
CA SER A 270 10.78 12.55 -13.02
C SER A 270 9.91 11.42 -12.51
N HIS A 271 10.55 10.33 -12.10
CA HIS A 271 9.88 9.23 -11.44
C HIS A 271 9.86 9.50 -9.95
N ALA A 272 8.72 9.33 -9.30
CA ALA A 272 8.59 9.46 -7.86
C ALA A 272 8.35 8.08 -7.24
N VAL A 273 9.11 7.74 -6.21
CA VAL A 273 8.99 6.47 -5.49
C VAL A 273 8.74 6.78 -4.03
N PHE A 274 7.50 6.54 -3.59
CA PHE A 274 7.15 6.52 -2.18
C PHE A 274 7.35 5.10 -1.65
N GLU A 275 8.01 4.95 -0.51
CA GLU A 275 8.13 3.68 0.18
C GLU A 275 7.58 3.81 1.60
N LEU A 276 6.77 2.84 1.99
CA LEU A 276 6.38 2.61 3.38
C LEU A 276 7.03 1.31 3.86
N ALA A 277 8.05 1.44 4.69
CA ALA A 277 8.68 0.34 5.39
C ALA A 277 7.81 -0.06 6.59
N ILE A 278 7.56 -1.35 6.73
CA ILE A 278 6.63 -1.94 7.70
C ILE A 278 7.38 -2.98 8.53
N HIS A 279 7.37 -2.79 9.84
CA HIS A 279 7.91 -3.73 10.80
C HIS A 279 6.82 -4.23 11.73
N GLY A 280 6.59 -5.54 11.76
CA GLY A 280 5.62 -6.21 12.61
C GLY A 280 6.30 -7.13 13.62
N SER A 281 5.86 -7.10 14.87
CA SER A 281 6.28 -8.05 15.90
C SER A 281 5.08 -8.59 16.65
N ASN A 282 5.03 -9.90 16.91
CA ASN A 282 4.00 -10.53 17.72
C ASN A 282 4.55 -10.87 19.10
N ARG A 283 3.93 -10.35 20.16
CA ARG A 283 4.44 -10.51 21.53
C ARG A 283 4.31 -11.92 22.08
N THR A 284 3.31 -12.67 21.63
CA THR A 284 3.02 -14.01 22.15
C THR A 284 3.81 -15.08 21.41
N SER A 285 3.88 -15.02 20.08
CA SER A 285 4.62 -16.00 19.29
C SER A 285 6.09 -15.64 19.06
N GLY A 286 6.48 -14.38 19.31
CA GLY A 286 7.81 -13.87 18.98
C GLY A 286 8.03 -13.67 17.47
N ALA A 287 7.01 -13.88 16.63
CA ALA A 287 7.12 -13.75 15.19
C ALA A 287 7.44 -12.31 14.77
N VAL A 288 8.38 -12.15 13.85
CA VAL A 288 8.75 -10.87 13.24
C VAL A 288 8.40 -10.87 11.75
N ARG A 289 7.97 -9.72 11.25
CA ARG A 289 7.64 -9.49 9.84
C ARG A 289 8.24 -8.18 9.36
N HIS A 290 8.80 -8.22 8.17
CA HIS A 290 9.30 -7.04 7.46
C HIS A 290 8.67 -7.00 6.06
N ALA A 291 8.26 -5.82 5.63
CA ALA A 291 7.76 -5.59 4.28
C ALA A 291 8.01 -4.15 3.85
N SER A 292 8.19 -3.94 2.55
CA SER A 292 8.16 -2.62 1.92
C SER A 292 6.98 -2.52 0.96
N LEU A 293 6.20 -1.45 1.09
CA LEU A 293 5.20 -1.04 0.11
C LEU A 293 5.78 0.08 -0.76
N HIS A 294 6.00 -0.20 -2.04
CA HIS A 294 6.47 0.78 -3.01
C HIS A 294 5.30 1.32 -3.85
N LEU A 295 5.08 2.63 -3.83
CA LEU A 295 4.05 3.32 -4.61
C LEU A 295 4.74 4.29 -5.57
N VAL A 296 4.67 3.97 -6.86
CA VAL A 296 5.57 4.53 -7.87
C VAL A 296 4.78 5.32 -8.91
N ASP A 297 5.08 6.60 -9.05
CA ASP A 297 4.56 7.48 -10.11
C ASP A 297 5.65 7.67 -11.16
N LEU A 298 5.55 6.99 -12.30
CA LEU A 298 6.55 7.08 -13.36
C LEU A 298 6.43 8.40 -14.14
N ALA A 299 7.52 8.83 -14.78
CA ALA A 299 7.50 9.89 -15.77
C ALA A 299 6.60 9.54 -16.99
N GLY A 300 6.30 10.53 -17.83
CA GLY A 300 5.54 10.35 -19.06
C GLY A 300 6.18 9.37 -20.04
N SER A 301 5.37 8.49 -20.64
CA SER A 301 5.80 7.51 -21.65
C SER A 301 5.87 8.05 -23.08
N GLU A 302 5.48 9.30 -23.29
CA GLU A 302 5.45 9.90 -24.62
C GLU A 302 6.84 9.99 -25.27
N ARG A 303 6.88 9.83 -26.60
CA ARG A 303 8.13 9.84 -27.35
C ARG A 303 8.71 11.25 -27.46
N VAL A 304 10.04 11.33 -27.34
CA VAL A 304 10.81 12.57 -27.58
C VAL A 304 10.54 13.16 -28.97
N LYS A 305 10.32 12.33 -29.99
CA LYS A 305 10.05 12.79 -31.36
C LYS A 305 8.71 13.52 -31.50
N ASP A 306 7.75 13.17 -30.64
CA ASP A 306 6.39 13.72 -30.68
C ASP A 306 6.28 15.00 -29.83
N SER A 307 7.33 15.36 -29.07
CA SER A 307 7.32 16.50 -28.13
C SER A 307 7.83 17.82 -28.71
N GLY A 308 8.48 17.79 -29.88
CA GLY A 308 9.09 18.98 -30.50
C GLY A 308 10.26 19.59 -29.70
N ALA A 309 10.88 18.83 -28.79
CA ALA A 309 11.97 19.32 -27.96
C ALA A 309 13.31 19.43 -28.73
N GLU A 310 14.04 20.52 -28.50
CA GLU A 310 15.36 20.78 -29.08
C GLU A 310 16.44 21.00 -28.00
N GLY A 311 17.71 20.87 -28.38
CA GLY A 311 18.85 21.17 -27.49
C GLY A 311 18.87 20.34 -26.21
N ASP A 312 19.08 20.99 -25.06
CA ASP A 312 19.19 20.29 -23.76
C ASP A 312 17.88 19.64 -23.30
N ARG A 313 16.71 20.17 -23.72
CA ARG A 313 15.41 19.52 -23.48
C ARG A 313 15.28 18.19 -24.23
N PHE A 314 15.87 18.08 -25.42
CA PHE A 314 15.91 16.82 -26.16
C PHE A 314 16.78 15.77 -25.45
N LYS A 315 17.95 16.18 -24.94
CA LYS A 315 18.82 15.30 -24.14
C LYS A 315 18.11 14.80 -22.88
N GLU A 316 17.47 15.71 -22.15
CA GLU A 316 16.70 15.41 -20.93
C GLU A 316 15.58 14.38 -21.20
N MET A 317 14.74 14.62 -22.21
CA MET A 317 13.69 13.66 -22.59
C MET A 317 14.23 12.32 -23.07
N THR A 318 15.43 12.30 -23.66
CA THR A 318 16.12 11.06 -24.05
C THR A 318 16.49 10.25 -22.80
N PHE A 319 17.00 10.88 -21.74
CA PHE A 319 17.32 10.19 -20.49
C PHE A 319 16.07 9.64 -19.79
N ILE A 320 15.00 10.43 -19.72
CA ILE A 320 13.72 10.00 -19.12
C ILE A 320 13.16 8.77 -19.85
N ASN A 321 13.14 8.83 -21.18
CA ASN A 321 12.70 7.69 -21.99
C ASN A 321 13.67 6.51 -21.97
N SER A 322 14.95 6.73 -21.64
CA SER A 322 15.93 5.66 -21.45
C SER A 322 15.59 4.82 -20.21
N ALA A 323 15.23 5.45 -19.08
CA ALA A 323 14.77 4.75 -17.88
C ALA A 323 13.53 3.88 -18.15
N LEU A 324 12.52 4.43 -18.84
CA LEU A 324 11.33 3.67 -19.25
C LEU A 324 11.64 2.58 -20.27
N SER A 325 12.56 2.82 -21.22
CA SER A 325 12.98 1.80 -22.18
C SER A 325 13.71 0.64 -21.50
N ASN A 326 14.57 0.93 -20.52
CA ASN A 326 15.24 -0.08 -19.70
C ASN A 326 14.23 -0.88 -18.85
N LEU A 327 13.19 -0.22 -18.32
CA LEU A 327 12.08 -0.89 -17.65
C LEU A 327 11.36 -1.87 -18.59
N GLN A 328 11.02 -1.44 -19.81
CA GLN A 328 10.43 -2.30 -20.84
C GLN A 328 11.35 -3.49 -21.16
N ASN A 329 12.65 -3.25 -21.27
CA ASN A 329 13.63 -4.30 -21.56
C ASN A 329 13.73 -5.31 -20.43
N CYS A 330 13.68 -4.88 -19.16
CA CYS A 330 13.64 -5.81 -18.03
C CYS A 330 12.42 -6.72 -18.09
N ILE A 331 11.24 -6.18 -18.38
CA ILE A 331 9.99 -6.95 -18.53
C ILE A 331 10.08 -7.93 -19.71
N ARG A 332 10.61 -7.48 -20.86
CA ARG A 332 10.83 -8.37 -22.03
C ARG A 332 11.82 -9.49 -21.74
N SER A 333 12.92 -9.18 -21.07
CA SER A 333 13.89 -10.20 -20.64
C SER A 333 13.25 -11.23 -19.71
N GLN A 334 12.36 -10.81 -18.81
CA GLN A 334 11.60 -11.69 -17.92
C GLN A 334 10.59 -12.55 -18.70
N LEU A 335 9.81 -11.96 -19.61
CA LEU A 335 8.89 -12.67 -20.50
C LEU A 335 9.59 -13.77 -21.29
N ASN A 336 10.77 -13.46 -21.81
CA ASN A 336 11.60 -14.37 -22.60
C ASN A 336 12.39 -15.37 -21.74
N LYS A 337 12.23 -15.36 -20.41
CA LYS A 337 12.99 -16.18 -19.46
C LYS A 337 14.51 -16.09 -19.69
N SER A 338 14.98 -14.88 -19.99
CA SER A 338 16.41 -14.62 -20.24
C SER A 338 17.22 -14.90 -18.98
N GLN A 339 18.39 -15.54 -19.12
CA GLN A 339 19.26 -15.84 -17.99
C GLN A 339 19.72 -14.56 -17.24
N HIS A 340 19.89 -13.47 -17.98
CA HIS A 340 20.27 -12.17 -17.42
C HIS A 340 19.19 -11.13 -17.72
N VAL A 341 18.73 -10.44 -16.67
CA VAL A 341 17.80 -9.31 -16.76
C VAL A 341 18.57 -8.02 -16.41
N PRO A 342 18.55 -6.99 -17.28
CA PRO A 342 19.46 -5.85 -17.19
C PRO A 342 19.02 -4.77 -16.19
N TYR A 343 18.75 -5.13 -14.93
CA TYR A 343 18.31 -4.18 -13.89
C TYR A 343 19.28 -3.04 -13.62
N ARG A 344 20.57 -3.25 -13.90
CA ARG A 344 21.64 -2.27 -13.67
C ARG A 344 21.67 -1.13 -14.70
N ASN A 345 20.90 -1.23 -15.79
CA ASN A 345 20.97 -0.28 -16.89
C ASN A 345 20.35 1.09 -16.57
N SER A 346 19.53 1.19 -15.53
CA SER A 346 19.03 2.48 -15.03
C SER A 346 18.81 2.46 -13.52
N LYS A 347 18.91 3.62 -12.87
CA LYS A 347 18.62 3.73 -11.43
C LYS A 347 17.18 3.33 -11.10
N LEU A 348 16.23 3.63 -12.00
CA LEU A 348 14.85 3.22 -11.86
C LEU A 348 14.71 1.69 -11.83
N THR A 349 15.33 0.98 -12.78
CA THR A 349 15.27 -0.49 -12.83
C THR A 349 16.04 -1.15 -11.68
N MET A 350 17.06 -0.47 -11.13
CA MET A 350 17.71 -0.92 -9.89
C MET A 350 16.73 -0.84 -8.73
N LEU A 351 16.05 0.30 -8.54
CA LEU A 351 15.07 0.49 -7.46
C LEU A 351 13.88 -0.46 -7.57
N LEU A 352 13.39 -0.68 -8.79
CA LEU A 352 12.23 -1.55 -9.06
C LEU A 352 12.62 -3.02 -9.31
N ARG A 353 13.89 -3.41 -9.12
CA ARG A 353 14.37 -4.77 -9.39
C ARG A 353 13.50 -5.83 -8.71
N ASP A 354 13.17 -5.59 -7.45
CA ASP A 354 12.41 -6.55 -6.65
C ASP A 354 10.93 -6.57 -7.08
N SER A 355 10.39 -5.42 -7.49
CA SER A 355 9.04 -5.23 -8.05
C SER A 355 8.85 -5.89 -9.43
N LEU A 356 9.92 -5.95 -10.24
CA LEU A 356 9.90 -6.46 -11.62
C LEU A 356 10.25 -7.95 -11.71
N GLY A 357 10.22 -8.63 -10.56
CA GLY A 357 10.23 -10.08 -10.48
C GLY A 357 11.59 -10.75 -10.43
N ALA A 358 12.68 -10.01 -10.21
CA ALA A 358 13.90 -10.61 -9.65
C ALA A 358 13.78 -10.85 -8.14
N GLY A 359 12.86 -10.15 -7.50
CA GLY A 359 12.63 -10.25 -6.07
C GLY A 359 11.26 -10.82 -5.75
N ASN A 360 10.93 -10.62 -4.49
CA ASN A 360 9.82 -11.24 -3.83
C ASN A 360 8.72 -10.20 -3.57
N SER A 361 8.24 -9.57 -4.65
CA SER A 361 7.22 -8.53 -4.56
C SER A 361 5.98 -8.91 -5.36
N LYS A 362 4.82 -8.61 -4.78
CA LYS A 362 3.53 -8.66 -5.46
C LYS A 362 3.30 -7.32 -6.13
N THR A 363 3.14 -7.30 -7.45
CA THR A 363 3.18 -6.07 -8.24
C THR A 363 1.88 -5.83 -9.00
N MET A 364 1.33 -4.63 -8.87
CA MET A 364 0.25 -4.11 -9.71
C MET A 364 0.78 -2.96 -10.56
N VAL A 365 0.55 -3.00 -11.86
CA VAL A 365 0.80 -1.88 -12.76
C VAL A 365 -0.53 -1.29 -13.20
N ILE A 366 -0.74 -0.02 -12.90
CA ILE A 366 -1.90 0.77 -13.30
C ILE A 366 -1.51 1.63 -14.48
N VAL A 367 -2.03 1.29 -15.66
CA VAL A 367 -1.78 2.00 -16.91
C VAL A 367 -2.84 3.07 -17.10
N ALA A 368 -2.44 4.33 -16.89
CA ALA A 368 -3.29 5.51 -17.02
C ALA A 368 -3.32 6.02 -18.47
N LEU A 369 -4.52 6.22 -19.01
CA LEU A 369 -4.77 6.58 -20.41
C LEU A 369 -5.53 7.91 -20.51
N ASN A 370 -5.21 8.68 -21.56
CA ASN A 370 -5.92 9.90 -21.92
C ASN A 370 -6.98 9.59 -23.01
N PRO A 371 -8.27 9.89 -22.81
CA PRO A 371 -9.32 9.58 -23.77
C PRO A 371 -9.36 10.52 -25.00
N ALA A 372 -8.53 11.56 -25.06
CA ALA A 372 -8.55 12.51 -26.16
C ALA A 372 -8.17 11.86 -27.50
N ILE A 373 -8.90 12.20 -28.57
CA ILE A 373 -8.66 11.66 -29.92
C ILE A 373 -7.24 11.92 -30.42
N THR A 374 -6.63 13.03 -30.02
CA THR A 374 -5.25 13.39 -30.35
C THR A 374 -4.22 12.46 -29.70
N GLN A 375 -4.63 11.67 -28.69
CA GLN A 375 -3.77 10.78 -27.90
C GLN A 375 -3.97 9.30 -28.24
N VAL A 376 -4.75 8.96 -29.28
CA VAL A 376 -5.02 7.57 -29.67
C VAL A 376 -3.74 6.78 -29.94
N ALA A 377 -2.74 7.38 -30.59
CA ALA A 377 -1.49 6.71 -30.90
C ALA A 377 -0.74 6.30 -29.62
N GLU A 378 -0.68 7.19 -28.62
CA GLU A 378 -0.02 6.91 -27.35
C GLU A 378 -0.83 5.97 -26.45
N THR A 379 -2.15 6.08 -26.50
CA THR A 379 -3.07 5.14 -25.85
C THR A 379 -2.85 3.72 -26.35
N LYS A 380 -2.74 3.54 -27.68
CA LYS A 380 -2.41 2.23 -28.28
C LYS A 380 -1.07 1.70 -27.78
N ARG A 381 -0.01 2.51 -27.81
CA ARG A 381 1.33 2.12 -27.34
C ARG A 381 1.31 1.68 -25.87
N SER A 382 0.58 2.42 -25.03
CA SER A 382 0.40 2.09 -23.62
C SER A 382 -0.35 0.77 -23.41
N LEU A 383 -1.41 0.52 -24.19
CA LEU A 383 -2.18 -0.73 -24.14
C LEU A 383 -1.38 -1.95 -24.64
N GLU A 384 -0.62 -1.80 -25.73
CA GLU A 384 0.28 -2.85 -26.23
C GLU A 384 1.34 -3.22 -25.20
N PHE A 385 1.92 -2.21 -24.52
CA PHE A 385 2.89 -2.47 -23.46
C PHE A 385 2.24 -3.09 -22.22
N ALA A 386 1.06 -2.63 -21.82
CA ALA A 386 0.27 -3.23 -20.75
C ALA A 386 0.00 -4.72 -21.02
N GLN A 387 -0.31 -5.07 -22.27
CA GLN A 387 -0.55 -6.46 -22.69
C GLN A 387 0.73 -7.29 -22.65
N GLN A 388 1.89 -6.71 -22.97
CA GLN A 388 3.18 -7.40 -22.76
C GLN A 388 3.40 -7.70 -21.27
N MET A 389 3.18 -6.72 -20.39
CA MET A 389 3.33 -6.91 -18.95
C MET A 389 2.41 -8.01 -18.40
N SER A 390 1.15 -8.05 -18.80
CA SER A 390 0.17 -9.01 -18.26
C SER A 390 0.49 -10.47 -18.60
N LEU A 391 1.26 -10.71 -19.66
CA LEU A 391 1.73 -12.04 -20.05
C LEU A 391 2.95 -12.51 -19.24
N THR A 392 3.53 -11.65 -18.39
CA THR A 392 4.76 -11.97 -17.65
C THR A 392 4.44 -12.92 -16.50
N LYS A 393 4.78 -14.20 -16.68
CA LYS A 393 4.70 -15.21 -15.62
C LYS A 393 6.00 -15.22 -14.82
N ILE A 394 5.98 -14.57 -13.67
CA ILE A 394 7.05 -14.60 -12.68
C ILE A 394 6.66 -15.62 -11.59
N GLY A 395 7.64 -16.18 -10.87
CA GLY A 395 7.46 -17.30 -9.92
C GLY A 395 6.55 -17.02 -8.72
N PHE A 396 6.88 -17.53 -7.53
CA PHE A 396 6.09 -17.28 -6.31
C PHE A 396 6.78 -16.29 -5.38
N ALA A 397 5.98 -15.46 -4.70
CA ALA A 397 6.49 -14.56 -3.68
C ALA A 397 6.79 -15.40 -2.40
N ARG A 398 7.99 -15.27 -1.86
CA ARG A 398 8.46 -15.87 -0.61
C ARG A 398 8.11 -15.01 0.62
N LYS A 399 8.23 -15.58 1.82
CA LYS A 399 8.27 -14.85 3.09
C LYS A 399 9.53 -13.95 3.18
N GLN A 400 9.49 -12.72 3.68
CA GLN A 400 10.67 -12.19 4.37
C GLN A 400 10.66 -12.71 5.81
N GLU A 401 11.52 -13.68 6.09
CA GLU A 401 11.73 -14.25 7.42
C GLU A 401 13.20 -14.05 7.79
N GLN A 402 13.47 -13.62 9.03
CA GLN A 402 14.80 -13.66 9.63
C GLN A 402 14.92 -14.90 10.50
#